data_AF-A0A382HV63-F1
#
_entry.id   AF-A0A382HV63-F1
#
_cell.length_a   1.000
_cell.length_b   1.000
_cell.length_c   1.000
_cell.angle_alpha   90.00
_cell.angle_beta   90.00
_cell.angle_gamma   90.00
#
_symmetry.space_group_name_H-M   'P 1'
#
loop_
_entity.id
_entity.type
_entity.pdbx_description
1 polymer ?
#
loop_
_entity_poly.entity_id
_entity_poly.type
_entity_poly.pdbx_seq_one_letter_code
_entity_poly.pdbx_strand_id
1 'polypeptide(L)'
;GGGSFSNSEDSALNLNDEDSHLVLDNVTIGFVSASAASNETKGLEVSEDSTLTNLSLTDKLILSVASAKTLTLSESLTVPTQGLELDGAGTLDLDANLTLNGNVDLASGGSLTVDIEGLQLNFNGNLDLVGGDLLTDNETTFYLLSNSTLTTNAEELVANVTIPDGEQPILNLGSATTKLKISDIISVTISCPQSLPIKPKNQLTLLGGARINSGGTLCIDGWLKGDIELNGGTLQVDADTTITSDSSISLMSSSSIKIVDGATLTYEGDSLNIDDTTLSVYGGGSIDLNSDGSNPFTLNDADGELEFSGDSTTTVSHVKIDSGDSTNAPVLKITSSGTIQNITHDGYSEISFASDKTLTVEEDFEVPSGQQMSIIGAAGTLTLSDNLTLTGTLNLAVEDAILSSGSLKLNGGLLEVSEDASISSAVIQEVSSEFSVATGKTLSYTGSSFDISAYTLTL
;
A
#
# COMPACT_ATOMS: atom_id res chain seq x y z
N GLY A 1 -12.63 37.52 -35.89
CA GLY A 1 -13.20 38.58 -35.03
C GLY A 1 -12.13 39.20 -34.14
N GLY A 2 -12.47 40.02 -33.15
CA GLY A 2 -11.54 40.45 -32.08
C GLY A 2 -12.25 41.20 -30.94
N GLY A 3 -13.57 41.09 -30.89
CA GLY A 3 -14.44 41.89 -30.02
C GLY A 3 -15.30 40.99 -29.13
N SER A 4 -16.21 41.59 -28.38
CA SER A 4 -17.11 40.87 -27.47
C SER A 4 -18.55 40.88 -27.98
N PHE A 5 -19.20 39.71 -27.98
CA PHE A 5 -20.63 39.54 -28.13
C PHE A 5 -21.24 39.34 -26.74
N SER A 6 -21.85 40.41 -26.20
CA SER A 6 -22.47 40.38 -24.88
C SER A 6 -23.92 39.92 -24.99
N ASN A 7 -24.20 38.78 -24.36
CA ASN A 7 -25.54 38.25 -24.11
C ASN A 7 -25.64 37.77 -22.66
N SER A 8 -26.83 37.33 -22.26
CA SER A 8 -27.12 36.72 -20.94
C SER A 8 -27.58 35.28 -21.09
N GLU A 9 -27.66 34.54 -19.97
CA GLU A 9 -28.20 33.18 -19.90
C GLU A 9 -29.56 33.02 -20.63
N ASP A 10 -30.51 33.94 -20.40
CA ASP A 10 -31.83 33.97 -21.08
C ASP A 10 -31.77 34.18 -22.61
N SER A 11 -30.61 34.55 -23.14
CA SER A 11 -30.37 34.92 -24.54
C SER A 11 -29.12 34.21 -25.09
N ALA A 12 -28.80 33.05 -24.55
CA ALA A 12 -27.69 32.23 -25.01
C ALA A 12 -27.79 31.96 -26.51
N LEU A 13 -26.65 32.00 -27.21
CA LEU A 13 -26.59 31.53 -28.60
C LEU A 13 -26.83 30.02 -28.58
N ASN A 14 -27.99 29.59 -29.07
CA ASN A 14 -28.44 28.22 -28.94
C ASN A 14 -28.26 27.44 -30.25
N LEU A 15 -27.41 26.41 -30.20
CA LEU A 15 -27.30 25.38 -31.23
C LEU A 15 -28.47 24.40 -31.01
N ASN A 16 -29.57 24.62 -31.72
CA ASN A 16 -30.87 23.99 -31.47
C ASN A 16 -31.37 23.09 -32.62
N ASP A 17 -30.50 22.80 -33.57
CA ASP A 17 -30.74 21.94 -34.72
C ASP A 17 -29.46 21.13 -34.98
N GLU A 18 -29.59 19.90 -35.49
CA GLU A 18 -28.45 19.03 -35.80
C GLU A 18 -27.47 19.65 -36.79
N ASP A 19 -27.96 20.58 -37.62
CA ASP A 19 -27.19 21.33 -38.62
C ASP A 19 -26.66 22.68 -38.09
N SER A 20 -26.81 22.97 -36.81
CA SER A 20 -26.27 24.19 -36.20
C SER A 20 -24.74 24.16 -36.20
N HIS A 21 -24.12 25.21 -36.74
CA HIS A 21 -22.67 25.36 -36.81
C HIS A 21 -22.27 26.75 -36.36
N LEU A 22 -21.69 26.83 -35.15
CA LEU A 22 -21.17 28.07 -34.59
C LEU A 22 -19.64 28.06 -34.71
N VAL A 23 -19.09 29.01 -35.47
CA VAL A 23 -17.64 29.17 -35.63
C VAL A 23 -17.18 30.38 -34.83
N LEU A 24 -16.28 30.15 -33.87
CA LEU A 24 -15.62 31.17 -33.08
C LEU A 24 -14.29 31.52 -33.74
N ASP A 25 -14.23 32.74 -34.26
CA ASP A 25 -13.04 33.33 -34.85
C ASP A 25 -12.66 34.55 -34.01
N ASN A 26 -11.75 34.38 -33.06
CA ASN A 26 -11.17 35.44 -32.24
C ASN A 26 -12.25 36.32 -31.58
N VAL A 27 -13.06 35.76 -30.69
CA VAL A 27 -14.21 36.43 -30.11
C VAL A 27 -14.42 36.05 -28.64
N THR A 28 -14.91 37.00 -27.84
CA THR A 28 -15.42 36.73 -26.51
C THR A 28 -16.95 36.72 -26.54
N ILE A 29 -17.59 35.62 -26.15
CA ILE A 29 -19.05 35.51 -26.07
C ILE A 29 -19.44 35.25 -24.61
N GLY A 30 -20.56 35.78 -24.16
CA GLY A 30 -21.11 35.45 -22.84
C GLY A 30 -21.56 33.98 -22.77
N PHE A 31 -22.74 33.70 -23.30
CA PHE A 31 -23.44 32.43 -23.10
C PHE A 31 -23.69 31.73 -24.43
N VAL A 32 -23.22 30.50 -24.56
CA VAL A 32 -23.56 29.57 -25.65
C VAL A 32 -24.29 28.38 -25.04
N SER A 33 -25.28 27.85 -25.75
CA SER A 33 -26.00 26.64 -25.35
C SER A 33 -26.13 25.67 -26.52
N ALA A 34 -26.17 24.37 -26.22
CA ALA A 34 -26.49 23.33 -27.19
C ALA A 34 -27.70 22.53 -26.68
N SER A 35 -28.78 22.55 -27.47
CA SER A 35 -30.06 21.89 -27.16
C SER A 35 -30.50 20.85 -28.18
N ALA A 36 -29.73 20.64 -29.24
CA ALA A 36 -29.86 19.51 -30.14
C ALA A 36 -28.50 18.88 -30.36
N ALA A 37 -28.48 17.56 -30.57
CA ALA A 37 -27.26 16.84 -30.87
C ALA A 37 -26.56 17.34 -32.15
N SER A 38 -25.26 17.57 -32.07
CA SER A 38 -24.40 17.84 -33.24
C SER A 38 -24.32 16.65 -34.19
N ASN A 39 -24.08 16.93 -35.48
CA ASN A 39 -23.71 15.92 -36.46
C ASN A 39 -22.20 15.91 -36.73
N GLU A 40 -21.70 14.87 -37.41
CA GLU A 40 -20.26 14.63 -37.66
C GLU A 40 -19.50 15.80 -38.32
N THR A 41 -20.19 16.79 -38.89
CA THR A 41 -19.56 17.92 -39.60
C THR A 41 -19.84 19.28 -38.97
N LYS A 42 -20.72 19.35 -37.95
CA LYS A 42 -21.23 20.62 -37.43
C LYS A 42 -21.44 20.58 -35.93
N GLY A 43 -21.07 21.68 -35.29
CA GLY A 43 -21.21 21.87 -33.86
C GLY A 43 -20.60 23.20 -33.46
N LEU A 44 -19.78 23.20 -32.42
CA LEU A 44 -18.99 24.35 -32.02
C LEU A 44 -17.56 24.20 -32.56
N GLU A 45 -17.14 25.12 -33.43
CA GLU A 45 -15.80 25.16 -34.01
C GLU A 45 -15.06 26.41 -33.53
N VAL A 46 -13.81 26.26 -33.11
CA VAL A 46 -12.95 27.37 -32.71
C VAL A 46 -11.78 27.46 -33.68
N SER A 47 -11.88 28.40 -34.62
CA SER A 47 -10.88 28.61 -35.67
C SER A 47 -9.74 29.53 -35.22
N GLU A 48 -10.00 30.40 -34.24
CA GLU A 48 -9.03 31.32 -33.63
C GLU A 48 -9.34 31.50 -32.14
N ASP A 49 -8.34 31.85 -31.33
CA ASP A 49 -8.41 31.94 -29.86
C ASP A 49 -9.66 32.69 -29.38
N SER A 50 -10.52 32.02 -28.62
CA SER A 50 -11.82 32.56 -28.24
C SER A 50 -12.16 32.25 -26.79
N THR A 51 -13.06 33.05 -26.22
CA THR A 51 -13.47 32.91 -24.82
C THR A 51 -14.99 32.84 -24.72
N LEU A 52 -15.48 31.90 -23.93
CA LEU A 52 -16.87 31.80 -23.54
C LEU A 52 -16.98 32.01 -22.03
N THR A 53 -17.94 32.82 -21.58
CA THR A 53 -18.26 32.84 -20.14
C THR A 53 -18.89 31.51 -19.74
N ASN A 54 -19.84 31.00 -20.50
CA ASN A 54 -20.52 29.74 -20.21
C ASN A 54 -20.84 28.95 -21.50
N LEU A 55 -20.71 27.63 -21.40
CA LEU A 55 -21.20 26.66 -22.39
C LEU A 55 -22.16 25.67 -21.72
N SER A 56 -23.46 25.84 -21.96
CA SER A 56 -24.52 25.00 -21.39
C SER A 56 -24.94 23.90 -22.36
N LEU A 57 -24.92 22.65 -21.92
CA LEU A 57 -25.18 21.49 -22.76
C LEU A 57 -26.37 20.70 -22.24
N THR A 58 -27.35 20.43 -23.10
CA THR A 58 -28.49 19.53 -22.79
C THR A 58 -28.56 18.32 -23.71
N ASP A 59 -27.76 18.29 -24.77
CA ASP A 59 -27.60 17.18 -25.71
C ASP A 59 -26.12 17.07 -26.14
N LYS A 60 -25.77 16.03 -26.92
CA LYS A 60 -24.39 15.78 -27.35
C LYS A 60 -23.87 16.91 -28.25
N LEU A 61 -22.75 17.51 -27.87
CA LEU A 61 -22.05 18.50 -28.70
C LEU A 61 -20.78 17.89 -29.30
N ILE A 62 -20.46 18.26 -30.54
CA ILE A 62 -19.10 18.13 -31.09
C ILE A 62 -18.42 19.50 -30.94
N LEU A 63 -17.31 19.53 -30.20
CA LEU A 63 -16.49 20.71 -29.98
C LEU A 63 -15.14 20.50 -30.66
N SER A 64 -14.86 21.28 -31.71
CA SER A 64 -13.59 21.23 -32.44
C SER A 64 -12.77 22.49 -32.19
N VAL A 65 -11.51 22.34 -31.78
CA VAL A 65 -10.57 23.45 -31.62
C VAL A 65 -9.41 23.28 -32.60
N ALA A 66 -9.20 24.29 -33.43
CA ALA A 66 -8.14 24.29 -34.43
C ALA A 66 -6.75 24.21 -33.79
N SER A 67 -5.78 23.67 -34.54
CA SER A 67 -4.42 23.46 -34.04
C SER A 67 -3.78 24.76 -33.55
N ALA A 68 -3.15 24.69 -32.37
CA ALA A 68 -2.52 25.82 -31.70
C ALA A 68 -3.47 26.98 -31.36
N LYS A 69 -4.78 26.71 -31.27
CA LYS A 69 -5.80 27.64 -30.80
C LYS A 69 -6.37 27.20 -29.46
N THR A 70 -6.93 28.16 -28.75
CA THR A 70 -7.52 27.93 -27.42
C THR A 70 -8.98 28.36 -27.37
N LEU A 71 -9.83 27.52 -26.77
CA LEU A 71 -11.13 27.91 -26.25
C LEU A 71 -11.03 28.01 -24.72
N THR A 72 -11.14 29.21 -24.17
CA THR A 72 -11.20 29.41 -22.72
C THR A 72 -12.66 29.46 -22.25
N LEU A 73 -13.00 28.69 -21.22
CA LEU A 73 -14.29 28.70 -20.53
C LEU A 73 -14.14 29.21 -19.10
N SER A 74 -14.77 30.36 -18.82
CA SER A 74 -14.63 31.02 -17.51
C SER A 74 -15.52 30.42 -16.40
N GLU A 75 -16.61 29.75 -16.75
CA GLU A 75 -17.49 29.04 -15.81
C GLU A 75 -17.39 27.52 -16.00
N SER A 76 -17.84 26.77 -14.99
CA SER A 76 -17.79 25.31 -14.99
C SER A 76 -18.49 24.69 -16.19
N LEU A 77 -17.84 23.70 -16.80
CA LEU A 77 -18.44 22.90 -17.87
C LEU A 77 -19.11 21.66 -17.28
N THR A 78 -20.40 21.48 -17.57
CA THR A 78 -21.13 20.26 -17.24
C THR A 78 -21.49 19.51 -18.52
N VAL A 79 -20.86 18.36 -18.73
CA VAL A 79 -21.16 17.45 -19.84
C VAL A 79 -22.43 16.67 -19.49
N PRO A 80 -23.46 16.66 -20.35
CA PRO A 80 -24.72 15.98 -20.08
C PRO A 80 -24.55 14.46 -20.27
N THR A 81 -25.55 13.68 -19.87
CA THR A 81 -25.55 12.21 -20.04
C THR A 81 -25.40 11.75 -21.50
N GLN A 82 -25.66 12.65 -22.46
CA GLN A 82 -25.55 12.43 -23.90
C GLN A 82 -24.10 12.49 -24.37
N GLY A 83 -23.22 13.09 -23.57
CA GLY A 83 -21.78 13.18 -23.80
C GLY A 83 -21.31 14.46 -24.49
N LEU A 84 -20.01 14.53 -24.71
CA LEU A 84 -19.29 15.57 -25.44
C LEU A 84 -18.25 14.87 -26.31
N GLU A 85 -18.17 15.22 -27.58
CA GLU A 85 -17.11 14.75 -28.46
C GLU A 85 -16.16 15.90 -28.74
N LEU A 86 -14.88 15.69 -28.46
CA LEU A 86 -13.81 16.65 -28.68
C LEU A 86 -13.13 16.33 -30.02
N ASP A 87 -12.82 17.34 -30.81
CA ASP A 87 -12.14 17.18 -32.09
C ASP A 87 -11.07 18.28 -32.29
N GLY A 88 -10.19 18.08 -33.26
CA GLY A 88 -9.12 18.98 -33.60
C GLY A 88 -7.86 18.72 -32.77
N ALA A 89 -7.04 19.77 -32.64
CA ALA A 89 -5.67 19.68 -32.12
C ALA A 89 -5.26 20.95 -31.34
N GLY A 90 -6.24 21.74 -30.91
CA GLY A 90 -6.04 22.90 -30.04
C GLY A 90 -6.21 22.56 -28.57
N THR A 91 -6.58 23.55 -27.78
CA THR A 91 -6.74 23.44 -26.32
C THR A 91 -8.14 23.87 -25.90
N LEU A 92 -8.81 23.03 -25.11
CA LEU A 92 -9.95 23.41 -24.29
C LEU A 92 -9.42 23.78 -22.90
N ASP A 93 -9.44 25.07 -22.60
CA ASP A 93 -8.90 25.68 -21.38
C ASP A 93 -10.05 26.04 -20.44
N LEU A 94 -10.03 25.49 -19.22
CA LEU A 94 -11.09 25.69 -18.23
C LEU A 94 -10.56 26.53 -17.06
N ASP A 95 -11.27 27.59 -16.68
CA ASP A 95 -10.99 28.37 -15.46
C ASP A 95 -11.77 27.84 -14.23
N ALA A 96 -12.64 26.83 -14.43
CA ALA A 96 -13.52 26.29 -13.41
C ALA A 96 -13.84 24.80 -13.64
N ASN A 97 -14.29 24.13 -12.57
CA ASN A 97 -14.48 22.68 -12.51
C ASN A 97 -15.20 22.05 -13.71
N LEU A 98 -14.74 20.86 -14.11
CA LEU A 98 -15.35 20.03 -15.15
C LEU A 98 -16.19 18.92 -14.50
N THR A 99 -17.43 18.76 -14.97
CA THR A 99 -18.34 17.70 -14.50
C THR A 99 -18.81 16.81 -15.63
N LEU A 100 -18.51 15.52 -15.53
CA LEU A 100 -18.85 14.53 -16.54
C LEU A 100 -20.11 13.75 -16.12
N ASN A 101 -21.30 14.17 -16.56
CA ASN A 101 -22.51 13.33 -16.39
C ASN A 101 -22.66 12.26 -17.48
N GLY A 102 -22.00 12.46 -18.62
CA GLY A 102 -21.86 11.51 -19.71
C GLY A 102 -20.40 11.42 -20.15
N ASN A 103 -20.15 10.59 -21.17
CA ASN A 103 -18.78 10.38 -21.65
C ASN A 103 -18.24 11.60 -22.40
N VAL A 104 -16.95 11.83 -22.25
CA VAL A 104 -16.17 12.73 -23.10
C VAL A 104 -15.22 11.87 -23.91
N ASP A 105 -15.39 11.88 -25.22
CA ASP A 105 -14.59 11.09 -26.15
C ASP A 105 -13.82 12.03 -27.09
N LEU A 106 -12.55 11.75 -27.33
CA LEU A 106 -11.78 12.38 -28.39
C LEU A 106 -12.05 11.69 -29.73
N ALA A 107 -12.42 12.47 -30.74
CA ALA A 107 -12.67 12.00 -32.09
C ALA A 107 -11.43 11.28 -32.67
N SER A 108 -11.68 10.28 -33.50
CA SER A 108 -10.63 9.45 -34.08
C SER A 108 -9.60 10.29 -34.87
N GLY A 109 -8.36 10.31 -34.38
CA GLY A 109 -7.27 11.07 -35.01
C GLY A 109 -7.13 12.51 -34.52
N GLY A 110 -7.99 12.94 -33.58
CA GLY A 110 -7.81 14.17 -32.82
C GLY A 110 -6.62 14.09 -31.88
N SER A 111 -6.11 15.25 -31.49
CA SER A 111 -5.03 15.41 -30.52
C SER A 111 -5.27 16.64 -29.65
N LEU A 112 -6.53 16.90 -29.32
CA LEU A 112 -6.94 18.05 -28.53
C LEU A 112 -6.42 17.91 -27.10
N THR A 113 -6.01 19.03 -26.52
CA THR A 113 -5.59 19.15 -25.13
C THR A 113 -6.77 19.65 -24.30
N VAL A 114 -7.05 18.99 -23.18
CA VAL A 114 -7.99 19.49 -22.16
C VAL A 114 -7.15 19.98 -20.98
N ASP A 115 -7.23 21.27 -20.68
CA ASP A 115 -6.52 21.89 -19.56
C ASP A 115 -7.45 22.05 -18.37
N ILE A 116 -7.08 21.40 -17.26
CA ILE A 116 -7.79 21.46 -15.98
C ILE A 116 -6.81 21.67 -14.81
N GLU A 117 -5.63 22.25 -15.06
CA GLU A 117 -4.66 22.55 -14.01
C GLU A 117 -5.31 23.37 -12.88
N GLY A 118 -5.08 22.97 -11.63
CA GLY A 118 -5.67 23.58 -10.44
C GLY A 118 -7.17 23.35 -10.20
N LEU A 119 -7.83 22.51 -11.01
CA LEU A 119 -9.29 22.34 -10.96
C LEU A 119 -9.76 20.99 -10.44
N GLN A 120 -11.05 20.90 -10.11
CA GLN A 120 -11.71 19.63 -9.80
C GLN A 120 -12.37 19.02 -11.04
N LEU A 121 -12.06 17.75 -11.33
CA LEU A 121 -12.74 16.92 -12.32
C LEU A 121 -13.70 15.93 -11.63
N ASN A 122 -14.99 16.07 -11.91
CA ASN A 122 -16.05 15.22 -11.36
C ASN A 122 -16.43 14.10 -12.34
N PHE A 123 -16.34 12.85 -11.90
CA PHE A 123 -16.60 11.67 -12.71
C PHE A 123 -17.97 11.03 -12.39
N ASN A 124 -18.97 11.22 -13.26
CA ASN A 124 -20.11 10.27 -13.40
C ASN A 124 -20.11 9.54 -14.76
N GLY A 125 -19.20 9.93 -15.66
CA GLY A 125 -18.99 9.34 -16.99
C GLY A 125 -17.52 9.06 -17.23
N ASN A 126 -17.18 8.54 -18.41
CA ASN A 126 -15.80 8.26 -18.79
C ASN A 126 -15.15 9.48 -19.45
N LEU A 127 -13.82 9.58 -19.34
CA LEU A 127 -13.00 10.52 -20.10
C LEU A 127 -12.01 9.71 -20.94
N ASP A 128 -12.19 9.72 -22.26
CA ASP A 128 -11.33 9.05 -23.22
C ASP A 128 -10.64 10.07 -24.14
N LEU A 129 -9.34 10.29 -23.90
CA LEU A 129 -8.49 11.20 -24.64
C LEU A 129 -7.39 10.43 -25.40
N VAL A 130 -7.68 9.22 -25.91
CA VAL A 130 -6.73 8.49 -26.75
C VAL A 130 -6.36 9.30 -27.99
N GLY A 131 -5.15 9.87 -27.96
CA GLY A 131 -4.56 10.68 -29.03
C GLY A 131 -4.27 12.12 -28.61
N GLY A 132 -4.96 12.59 -27.57
CA GLY A 132 -4.80 13.92 -26.98
C GLY A 132 -4.10 13.88 -25.62
N ASP A 133 -4.17 15.03 -24.95
CA ASP A 133 -3.52 15.28 -23.67
C ASP A 133 -4.54 15.82 -22.65
N LEU A 134 -4.38 15.40 -21.39
CA LEU A 134 -5.01 16.04 -20.25
C LEU A 134 -3.90 16.79 -19.51
N LEU A 135 -4.09 18.08 -19.23
CA LEU A 135 -3.16 18.83 -18.38
C LEU A 135 -3.70 18.83 -16.97
N THR A 136 -2.88 18.32 -16.05
CA THR A 136 -3.16 18.18 -14.63
C THR A 136 -1.92 18.57 -13.83
N ASP A 137 -2.14 19.02 -12.62
CA ASP A 137 -1.07 19.44 -11.70
C ASP A 137 -1.34 19.00 -10.24
N ASN A 138 -0.45 19.38 -9.34
CA ASN A 138 -0.56 19.06 -7.93
C ASN A 138 -1.64 19.85 -7.16
N GLU A 139 -2.42 20.69 -7.85
CA GLU A 139 -3.61 21.36 -7.30
C GLU A 139 -4.91 20.76 -7.88
N THR A 140 -4.82 20.00 -8.98
CA THR A 140 -5.92 19.30 -9.63
C THR A 140 -6.47 18.18 -8.75
N THR A 141 -7.79 18.05 -8.61
CA THR A 141 -8.43 17.00 -7.79
C THR A 141 -9.42 16.18 -8.61
N PHE A 142 -9.46 14.87 -8.37
CA PHE A 142 -10.48 14.00 -8.98
C PHE A 142 -11.53 13.61 -7.94
N TYR A 143 -12.80 13.85 -8.28
CA TYR A 143 -13.93 13.47 -7.45
C TYR A 143 -14.79 12.43 -8.17
N LEU A 144 -14.83 11.22 -7.65
CA LEU A 144 -15.56 10.11 -8.26
C LEU A 144 -16.96 10.00 -7.68
N LEU A 145 -17.97 10.23 -8.52
CA LEU A 145 -19.38 10.07 -8.17
C LEU A 145 -19.93 8.69 -8.61
N SER A 146 -19.35 8.11 -9.66
CA SER A 146 -19.65 6.73 -10.10
C SER A 146 -18.39 6.01 -10.56
N ASN A 147 -18.53 4.71 -10.87
CA ASN A 147 -17.49 4.00 -11.59
C ASN A 147 -17.24 4.69 -12.93
N SER A 148 -15.98 5.00 -13.20
CA SER A 148 -15.57 5.71 -14.41
C SER A 148 -14.24 5.17 -14.91
N THR A 149 -13.98 5.43 -16.19
CA THR A 149 -12.71 5.13 -16.83
C THR A 149 -12.07 6.43 -17.27
N LEU A 150 -10.80 6.62 -16.90
CA LEU A 150 -9.93 7.64 -17.44
C LEU A 150 -8.98 6.97 -18.44
N THR A 151 -8.91 7.47 -19.66
CA THR A 151 -7.96 7.02 -20.68
C THR A 151 -7.20 8.22 -21.22
N THR A 152 -5.90 8.28 -20.90
CA THR A 152 -4.95 9.26 -21.45
C THR A 152 -3.69 8.56 -21.95
N ASN A 153 -2.87 9.29 -22.72
CA ASN A 153 -1.59 8.81 -23.25
C ASN A 153 -0.40 9.12 -22.33
N ALA A 154 -0.64 9.78 -21.20
CA ALA A 154 0.38 10.30 -20.31
C ALA A 154 0.13 9.88 -18.85
N GLU A 155 1.10 10.24 -18.01
CA GLU A 155 0.98 10.12 -16.57
C GLU A 155 0.45 11.44 -16.02
N GLU A 156 -0.71 11.39 -15.36
CA GLU A 156 -1.39 12.54 -14.80
C GLU A 156 -0.93 12.80 -13.37
N LEU A 157 -0.67 14.05 -13.02
CA LEU A 157 -0.37 14.47 -11.65
C LEU A 157 -1.61 15.11 -11.05
N VAL A 158 -2.06 14.62 -9.91
CA VAL A 158 -3.19 15.19 -9.17
C VAL A 158 -2.86 15.34 -7.70
N ALA A 159 -3.50 16.30 -7.04
CA ALA A 159 -3.48 16.45 -5.59
C ALA A 159 -4.02 15.19 -4.91
N ASN A 160 -5.27 14.81 -5.21
CA ASN A 160 -5.94 13.66 -4.60
C ASN A 160 -7.06 13.08 -5.47
N VAL A 161 -7.54 11.90 -5.04
CA VAL A 161 -8.73 11.24 -5.56
C VAL A 161 -9.69 10.99 -4.40
N THR A 162 -10.90 11.52 -4.48
CA THR A 162 -11.90 11.45 -3.40
C THR A 162 -13.23 10.88 -3.89
N ILE A 163 -14.05 10.40 -2.94
CA ILE A 163 -15.35 9.76 -3.18
C ILE A 163 -16.40 10.30 -2.19
N PRO A 164 -17.70 10.27 -2.53
CA PRO A 164 -18.77 10.56 -1.58
C PRO A 164 -18.77 9.58 -0.40
N ASP A 165 -19.17 10.09 0.77
CA ASP A 165 -19.31 9.28 1.98
C ASP A 165 -20.27 8.11 1.77
N GLY A 166 -19.82 6.90 2.10
CA GLY A 166 -20.64 5.68 2.00
C GLY A 166 -20.73 5.07 0.60
N GLU A 167 -20.17 5.71 -0.43
CA GLU A 167 -20.15 5.20 -1.80
C GLU A 167 -18.85 4.43 -2.10
N GLN A 168 -18.88 3.57 -3.12
CA GLN A 168 -17.72 2.75 -3.52
C GLN A 168 -17.40 2.84 -5.03
N PRO A 169 -17.32 4.04 -5.63
CA PRO A 169 -16.95 4.15 -7.03
C PRO A 169 -15.47 3.78 -7.20
N ILE A 170 -15.12 3.33 -8.40
CA ILE A 170 -13.76 2.97 -8.79
C ILE A 170 -13.37 3.75 -10.04
N LEU A 171 -12.19 4.38 -10.00
CA LEU A 171 -11.50 4.93 -11.15
C LEU A 171 -10.72 3.81 -11.83
N ASN A 172 -11.12 3.48 -13.06
CA ASN A 172 -10.36 2.56 -13.90
C ASN A 172 -9.41 3.36 -14.78
N LEU A 173 -8.12 3.03 -14.70
CA LEU A 173 -7.12 3.55 -15.63
C LEU A 173 -7.20 2.70 -16.91
N GLY A 174 -7.73 3.29 -17.97
CA GLY A 174 -8.30 2.57 -19.12
C GLY A 174 -7.28 1.99 -20.10
N SER A 175 -6.01 2.37 -20.01
CA SER A 175 -4.94 1.87 -20.87
C SER A 175 -3.62 1.76 -20.11
N ALA A 176 -2.67 0.97 -20.61
CA ALA A 176 -1.34 0.82 -20.00
C ALA A 176 -0.52 2.12 -19.94
N THR A 177 -0.85 3.12 -20.77
CA THR A 177 -0.21 4.44 -20.79
C THR A 177 -0.82 5.39 -19.79
N THR A 178 -2.10 5.20 -19.45
CA THR A 178 -2.78 6.00 -18.43
C THR A 178 -2.21 5.66 -17.06
N LYS A 179 -1.50 6.61 -16.47
CA LYS A 179 -0.93 6.47 -15.12
C LYS A 179 -1.34 7.66 -14.28
N LEU A 180 -1.37 7.47 -12.97
CA LEU A 180 -1.75 8.52 -12.04
C LEU A 180 -0.67 8.67 -10.96
N LYS A 181 -0.26 9.91 -10.73
CA LYS A 181 0.56 10.36 -9.61
C LYS A 181 -0.30 11.16 -8.66
N ILE A 182 -0.31 10.76 -7.40
CA ILE A 182 -0.98 11.50 -6.34
C ILE A 182 0.07 12.22 -5.51
N SER A 183 0.01 13.55 -5.44
CA SER A 183 0.97 14.36 -4.68
C SER A 183 0.66 14.45 -3.20
N ASP A 184 -0.61 14.46 -2.82
CA ASP A 184 -0.98 14.53 -1.41
C ASP A 184 -0.82 13.17 -0.73
N ILE A 185 -0.61 13.19 0.58
CA ILE A 185 -0.64 11.99 1.40
C ILE A 185 -2.07 11.43 1.45
N ILE A 186 -2.24 10.16 1.09
CA ILE A 186 -3.54 9.49 1.20
C ILE A 186 -3.76 9.06 2.65
N SER A 187 -4.71 9.70 3.32
CA SER A 187 -5.13 9.32 4.67
C SER A 187 -6.18 8.20 4.62
N VAL A 188 -5.76 6.97 4.93
CA VAL A 188 -6.63 5.80 4.93
C VAL A 188 -7.25 5.63 6.33
N THR A 189 -8.55 5.86 6.43
CA THR A 189 -9.35 5.71 7.67
C THR A 189 -10.49 4.69 7.54
N ILE A 190 -10.65 4.14 6.33
CA ILE A 190 -11.70 3.19 5.97
C ILE A 190 -11.07 1.94 5.36
N SER A 191 -11.84 0.85 5.29
CA SER A 191 -11.38 -0.40 4.69
C SER A 191 -11.53 -0.39 3.16
N CYS A 192 -10.90 -1.38 2.53
CA CYS A 192 -11.01 -1.61 1.09
C CYS A 192 -12.46 -2.00 0.67
N PRO A 193 -12.85 -1.75 -0.59
CA PRO A 193 -12.05 -1.14 -1.66
C PRO A 193 -12.01 0.40 -1.60
N GLN A 194 -12.70 1.02 -0.64
CA GLN A 194 -12.88 2.47 -0.58
C GLN A 194 -11.60 3.23 -0.21
N SER A 195 -10.67 2.59 0.50
CA SER A 195 -9.42 3.21 0.97
C SER A 195 -8.55 3.79 -0.15
N LEU A 196 -8.61 3.18 -1.34
CA LEU A 196 -7.94 3.69 -2.54
C LEU A 196 -8.77 3.27 -3.76
N PRO A 197 -9.71 4.10 -4.24
CA PRO A 197 -10.72 3.72 -5.23
C PRO A 197 -10.18 3.77 -6.67
N ILE A 198 -9.01 3.20 -6.93
CA ILE A 198 -8.30 3.28 -8.22
C ILE A 198 -7.82 1.89 -8.61
N LYS A 199 -8.00 1.49 -9.88
CA LYS A 199 -7.46 0.24 -10.42
C LYS A 199 -6.93 0.41 -11.85
N PRO A 200 -5.92 -0.38 -12.24
CA PRO A 200 -5.10 -1.26 -11.39
C PRO A 200 -4.05 -0.48 -10.57
N LYS A 201 -3.58 -1.06 -9.46
CA LYS A 201 -2.61 -0.40 -8.55
C LYS A 201 -1.21 -0.25 -9.10
N ASN A 202 -0.82 -1.11 -10.05
CA ASN A 202 0.46 -1.03 -10.74
C ASN A 202 0.60 0.17 -11.71
N GLN A 203 -0.44 1.00 -11.85
CA GLN A 203 -0.43 2.24 -12.63
C GLN A 203 -0.49 3.50 -11.75
N LEU A 204 -0.35 3.33 -10.43
CA LEU A 204 -0.51 4.39 -9.45
C LEU A 204 0.79 4.65 -8.69
N THR A 205 1.28 5.88 -8.73
CA THR A 205 2.37 6.39 -7.89
C THR A 205 1.78 7.28 -6.79
N LEU A 206 2.06 7.01 -5.53
CA LEU A 206 1.70 7.86 -4.40
C LEU A 206 2.92 8.67 -3.97
N LEU A 207 3.16 9.84 -4.60
CA LEU A 207 4.31 10.69 -4.29
C LEU A 207 4.26 11.20 -2.84
N GLY A 208 3.08 11.55 -2.35
CA GLY A 208 2.86 11.93 -0.96
C GLY A 208 2.80 10.75 0.01
N GLY A 209 2.85 9.52 -0.49
CA GLY A 209 2.67 8.29 0.29
C GLY A 209 1.23 8.04 0.76
N ALA A 210 1.08 7.04 1.62
CA ALA A 210 -0.18 6.68 2.27
C ALA A 210 0.00 6.54 3.78
N ARG A 211 -0.84 7.19 4.57
CA ARG A 211 -0.92 7.00 6.02
C ARG A 211 -2.15 6.18 6.37
N ILE A 212 -1.93 5.00 6.94
CA ILE A 212 -2.99 4.08 7.35
C ILE A 212 -3.30 4.28 8.82
N ASN A 213 -4.38 5.01 9.09
CA ASN A 213 -4.82 5.32 10.44
C ASN A 213 -5.64 4.18 11.03
N SER A 214 -5.84 4.22 12.36
CA SER A 214 -6.70 3.28 13.07
C SER A 214 -8.08 3.11 12.42
N GLY A 215 -8.50 1.85 12.25
CA GLY A 215 -9.74 1.46 11.56
C GLY A 215 -9.62 1.41 10.02
N GLY A 216 -8.56 1.98 9.45
CA GLY A 216 -8.29 1.94 8.02
C GLY A 216 -7.59 0.66 7.56
N THR A 217 -7.86 0.26 6.32
CA THR A 217 -7.13 -0.82 5.66
C THR A 217 -6.78 -0.41 4.24
N LEU A 218 -5.50 -0.38 3.90
CA LEU A 218 -5.04 -0.18 2.52
C LEU A 218 -4.81 -1.55 1.88
N CYS A 219 -5.50 -1.84 0.78
CA CYS A 219 -5.29 -3.09 0.03
C CYS A 219 -4.45 -2.82 -1.21
N ILE A 220 -3.42 -3.63 -1.39
CA ILE A 220 -2.52 -3.59 -2.53
C ILE A 220 -2.53 -4.95 -3.22
N ASP A 221 -2.71 -4.94 -4.54
CA ASP A 221 -2.59 -6.08 -5.46
C ASP A 221 -1.47 -5.83 -6.49
N GLY A 222 -0.49 -5.02 -6.06
CA GLY A 222 0.57 -4.40 -6.84
C GLY A 222 0.89 -3.02 -6.26
N TRP A 223 2.13 -2.57 -6.44
CA TRP A 223 2.59 -1.26 -5.96
C TRP A 223 3.63 -0.71 -6.93
N LEU A 224 3.49 0.56 -7.34
CA LEU A 224 4.49 1.17 -8.22
C LEU A 224 5.53 1.94 -7.41
N LYS A 225 5.08 2.88 -6.57
CA LYS A 225 5.93 3.73 -5.73
C LYS A 225 5.09 4.52 -4.73
N GLY A 226 5.66 4.77 -3.55
CA GLY A 226 5.12 5.64 -2.51
C GLY A 226 5.38 5.07 -1.13
N ASP A 227 5.72 5.95 -0.19
CA ASP A 227 5.93 5.58 1.20
C ASP A 227 4.62 5.17 1.88
N ILE A 228 4.70 4.24 2.83
CA ILE A 228 3.57 3.76 3.62
C ILE A 228 3.88 4.03 5.10
N GLU A 229 3.00 4.78 5.74
CA GLU A 229 3.05 5.06 7.17
C GLU A 229 1.93 4.30 7.88
N LEU A 230 2.30 3.35 8.75
CA LEU A 230 1.39 2.56 9.56
C LEU A 230 1.11 3.29 10.89
N ASN A 231 -0.09 3.89 10.99
CA ASN A 231 -0.51 4.71 12.14
C ASN A 231 -1.77 4.12 12.83
N GLY A 232 -1.72 2.85 13.18
CA GLY A 232 -2.81 2.14 13.85
C GLY A 232 -3.69 1.29 12.94
N GLY A 233 -3.47 1.36 11.63
CA GLY A 233 -4.25 0.65 10.62
C GLY A 233 -3.62 -0.64 10.11
N THR A 234 -4.15 -1.15 9.00
CA THR A 234 -3.66 -2.38 8.36
C THR A 234 -3.23 -2.15 6.92
N LEU A 235 -2.02 -2.59 6.57
CA LEU A 235 -1.63 -2.84 5.18
C LEU A 235 -2.05 -4.27 4.82
N GLN A 236 -2.88 -4.44 3.78
CA GLN A 236 -3.30 -5.75 3.27
C GLN A 236 -2.72 -5.98 1.88
N VAL A 237 -2.03 -7.10 1.70
CA VAL A 237 -1.42 -7.55 0.44
C VAL A 237 -2.26 -8.69 -0.12
N ASP A 238 -2.97 -8.43 -1.21
CA ASP A 238 -3.94 -9.35 -1.84
C ASP A 238 -3.32 -10.21 -2.94
N ALA A 239 -2.16 -9.83 -3.45
CA ALA A 239 -1.40 -10.53 -4.49
C ALA A 239 0.09 -10.23 -4.37
N ASP A 240 0.93 -11.02 -5.05
CA ASP A 240 2.38 -10.80 -5.09
C ASP A 240 2.71 -9.34 -5.42
N THR A 241 3.39 -8.68 -4.49
CA THR A 241 3.65 -7.24 -4.57
C THR A 241 5.08 -6.96 -4.16
N THR A 242 5.77 -6.13 -4.93
CA THR A 242 7.10 -5.62 -4.59
C THR A 242 7.02 -4.14 -4.23
N ILE A 243 7.54 -3.78 -3.06
CA ILE A 243 7.84 -2.40 -2.67
C ILE A 243 9.35 -2.26 -2.80
N THR A 244 9.78 -1.50 -3.80
CA THR A 244 11.20 -1.32 -4.13
C THR A 244 11.89 -0.37 -3.15
N SER A 245 13.22 -0.31 -3.19
CA SER A 245 14.05 0.55 -2.33
C SER A 245 13.79 2.06 -2.47
N ASP A 246 12.99 2.47 -3.45
CA ASP A 246 12.52 3.83 -3.66
C ASP A 246 11.34 4.22 -2.76
N SER A 247 10.87 3.30 -1.91
CA SER A 247 9.73 3.46 -1.02
C SER A 247 9.99 2.76 0.31
N SER A 248 9.42 3.31 1.37
CA SER A 248 9.59 2.82 2.74
C SER A 248 8.26 2.40 3.37
N ILE A 249 8.33 1.45 4.30
CA ILE A 249 7.27 1.24 5.28
C ILE A 249 7.80 1.76 6.61
N SER A 250 6.99 2.56 7.31
CA SER A 250 7.32 3.08 8.64
C SER A 250 6.18 2.79 9.62
N LEU A 251 6.53 2.59 10.89
CA LEU A 251 5.59 2.32 11.97
C LEU A 251 5.50 3.54 12.88
N MET A 252 4.31 4.15 12.95
CA MET A 252 4.03 5.33 13.77
C MET A 252 3.23 5.00 15.02
N SER A 253 2.51 3.87 14.98
CA SER A 253 1.74 3.32 16.09
C SER A 253 1.53 1.83 15.87
N SER A 254 1.07 1.12 16.90
CA SER A 254 0.81 -0.31 16.81
C SER A 254 -0.14 -0.64 15.65
N SER A 255 0.32 -1.44 14.69
CA SER A 255 -0.35 -1.62 13.40
C SER A 255 -0.27 -3.06 12.93
N SER A 256 -0.79 -3.33 11.74
CA SER A 256 -0.75 -4.69 11.19
C SER A 256 -0.41 -4.76 9.71
N ILE A 257 0.25 -5.84 9.33
CA ILE A 257 0.47 -6.25 7.95
C ILE A 257 -0.22 -7.59 7.74
N LYS A 258 -1.20 -7.60 6.84
CA LYS A 258 -1.92 -8.80 6.42
C LYS A 258 -1.45 -9.21 5.04
N ILE A 259 -1.11 -10.47 4.85
CA ILE A 259 -0.71 -11.02 3.56
C ILE A 259 -1.59 -12.21 3.32
N VAL A 260 -2.42 -12.12 2.29
CA VAL A 260 -3.34 -13.19 1.94
C VAL A 260 -2.56 -14.47 1.64
N ASP A 261 -3.12 -15.61 2.05
CA ASP A 261 -2.55 -16.94 1.82
C ASP A 261 -2.10 -17.13 0.37
N GLY A 262 -0.85 -17.56 0.21
CA GLY A 262 -0.21 -17.75 -1.10
C GLY A 262 0.32 -16.49 -1.79
N ALA A 263 0.12 -15.29 -1.23
CA ALA A 263 0.74 -14.05 -1.71
C ALA A 263 2.07 -13.77 -0.99
N THR A 264 2.97 -13.09 -1.69
CA THR A 264 4.24 -12.60 -1.14
C THR A 264 4.34 -11.07 -1.21
N LEU A 265 4.73 -10.45 -0.09
CA LEU A 265 5.22 -9.08 -0.06
C LEU A 265 6.75 -9.10 -0.14
N THR A 266 7.33 -8.69 -1.28
CA THR A 266 8.76 -8.41 -1.37
C THR A 266 9.01 -6.95 -0.98
N TYR A 267 9.81 -6.73 0.05
CA TYR A 267 10.14 -5.38 0.53
C TYR A 267 11.65 -5.15 0.47
N GLU A 268 12.04 -4.18 -0.36
CA GLU A 268 13.43 -3.81 -0.63
C GLU A 268 13.82 -2.46 0.00
N GLY A 269 12.91 -1.84 0.75
CA GLY A 269 13.19 -0.61 1.50
C GLY A 269 14.07 -0.84 2.74
N ASP A 270 14.29 0.21 3.51
CA ASP A 270 15.11 0.17 4.74
C ASP A 270 14.49 -0.72 5.83
N SER A 271 15.30 -1.14 6.82
CA SER A 271 14.85 -1.94 7.97
C SER A 271 13.64 -1.32 8.68
N LEU A 272 12.65 -2.14 9.00
CA LEU A 272 11.45 -1.71 9.73
C LEU A 272 11.67 -1.83 11.24
N ASN A 273 11.85 -0.69 11.91
CA ASN A 273 11.90 -0.64 13.36
C ASN A 273 10.50 -0.75 13.96
N ILE A 274 10.36 -1.56 15.00
CA ILE A 274 9.09 -1.77 15.71
C ILE A 274 8.93 -0.79 16.88
N ASP A 275 10.06 -0.25 17.39
CA ASP A 275 10.10 0.68 18.52
C ASP A 275 9.28 0.14 19.71
N ASP A 276 8.66 1.01 20.52
CA ASP A 276 7.83 0.68 21.68
C ASP A 276 6.39 0.27 21.31
N THR A 277 6.21 -0.29 20.11
CA THR A 277 4.89 -0.60 19.55
C THR A 277 4.73 -2.08 19.21
N THR A 278 3.50 -2.47 18.83
CA THR A 278 3.20 -3.80 18.32
C THR A 278 3.03 -3.78 16.80
N LEU A 279 3.79 -4.62 16.09
CA LEU A 279 3.51 -4.96 14.70
C LEU A 279 2.90 -6.37 14.62
N SER A 280 1.65 -6.48 14.17
CA SER A 280 1.00 -7.78 13.97
C SER A 280 1.08 -8.22 12.52
N VAL A 281 1.59 -9.42 12.26
CA VAL A 281 1.69 -10.06 10.94
C VAL A 281 0.77 -11.28 10.86
N TYR A 282 -0.03 -11.37 9.79
CA TYR A 282 -1.01 -12.45 9.65
C TYR A 282 -1.49 -12.68 8.21
N GLY A 283 -2.29 -13.72 8.01
CA GLY A 283 -3.04 -13.98 6.77
C GLY A 283 -2.56 -15.19 5.95
N GLY A 284 -1.42 -15.79 6.31
CA GLY A 284 -0.89 -17.01 5.68
C GLY A 284 0.16 -16.80 4.59
N GLY A 285 0.34 -15.57 4.10
CA GLY A 285 1.38 -15.25 3.11
C GLY A 285 2.79 -15.06 3.68
N SER A 286 3.72 -14.62 2.82
CA SER A 286 5.13 -14.38 3.15
C SER A 286 5.55 -12.91 3.06
N ILE A 287 6.44 -12.48 3.94
CA ILE A 287 7.23 -11.24 3.82
C ILE A 287 8.65 -11.63 3.46
N ASP A 288 9.06 -11.25 2.25
CA ASP A 288 10.40 -11.46 1.74
C ASP A 288 11.17 -10.13 1.81
N LEU A 289 12.08 -10.02 2.77
CA LEU A 289 13.02 -8.91 2.92
C LEU A 289 14.27 -9.19 2.07
N ASN A 290 15.20 -8.24 1.98
CA ASN A 290 16.44 -8.40 1.20
C ASN A 290 17.19 -9.66 1.64
N SER A 291 17.61 -10.45 0.64
CA SER A 291 18.29 -11.73 0.84
C SER A 291 19.65 -11.62 1.53
N ASP A 292 20.21 -10.42 1.64
CA ASP A 292 21.46 -10.15 2.35
C ASP A 292 21.24 -9.79 3.84
N GLY A 293 19.98 -9.77 4.31
CA GLY A 293 19.62 -9.43 5.67
C GLY A 293 19.75 -7.95 6.01
N SER A 294 19.85 -7.06 5.02
CA SER A 294 20.08 -5.63 5.23
C SER A 294 18.87 -4.84 5.77
N ASN A 295 17.66 -5.37 5.64
CA ASN A 295 16.43 -4.69 6.04
C ASN A 295 15.48 -5.56 6.90
N PRO A 296 15.95 -6.10 8.05
CA PRO A 296 15.13 -6.95 8.91
C PRO A 296 13.98 -6.17 9.56
N PHE A 297 12.96 -6.90 10.04
CA PHE A 297 12.06 -6.39 11.07
C PHE A 297 12.81 -6.33 12.38
N THR A 298 12.95 -5.14 12.96
CA THR A 298 13.87 -4.90 14.08
C THR A 298 13.11 -4.57 15.35
N LEU A 299 13.26 -5.43 16.35
CA LEU A 299 12.86 -5.17 17.73
C LEU A 299 13.98 -4.39 18.43
N ASN A 300 13.90 -3.06 18.33
CA ASN A 300 14.92 -2.10 18.78
C ASN A 300 14.56 -1.37 20.09
N ASP A 301 13.38 -1.60 20.64
CA ASP A 301 12.98 -1.15 21.98
C ASP A 301 12.60 -2.35 22.86
N ALA A 302 12.76 -2.23 24.18
CA ALA A 302 12.45 -3.31 25.12
C ALA A 302 10.95 -3.55 25.26
N ASP A 303 10.11 -2.54 24.99
CA ASP A 303 8.64 -2.66 25.00
C ASP A 303 8.06 -3.07 23.63
N GLY A 304 8.91 -3.27 22.62
CA GLY A 304 8.49 -3.64 21.27
C GLY A 304 7.98 -5.07 21.15
N GLU A 305 6.96 -5.27 20.31
CA GLU A 305 6.33 -6.57 20.08
C GLU A 305 6.14 -6.87 18.58
N LEU A 306 6.67 -8.00 18.12
CA LEU A 306 6.32 -8.59 16.81
C LEU A 306 5.34 -9.73 17.07
N GLU A 307 4.10 -9.56 16.66
CA GLU A 307 3.04 -10.54 16.87
C GLU A 307 2.74 -11.33 15.59
N PHE A 308 2.84 -12.66 15.65
CA PHE A 308 2.26 -13.57 14.67
C PHE A 308 0.83 -13.90 15.09
N SER A 309 -0.16 -13.44 14.31
CA SER A 309 -1.58 -13.54 14.66
C SER A 309 -2.43 -14.18 13.55
N GLY A 310 -3.74 -14.22 13.75
CA GLY A 310 -4.70 -14.81 12.80
C GLY A 310 -4.85 -16.34 12.93
N ASP A 311 -5.32 -16.96 11.85
CA ASP A 311 -5.65 -18.40 11.81
C ASP A 311 -4.69 -19.26 10.97
N SER A 312 -3.79 -18.60 10.23
CA SER A 312 -2.83 -19.23 9.31
C SER A 312 -1.40 -18.92 9.72
N THR A 313 -0.46 -19.75 9.28
CA THR A 313 0.98 -19.53 9.49
C THR A 313 1.49 -18.48 8.52
N THR A 314 1.95 -17.35 9.04
CA THR A 314 2.65 -16.32 8.24
C THR A 314 4.17 -16.52 8.33
N THR A 315 4.85 -16.26 7.23
CA THR A 315 6.32 -16.32 7.15
C THR A 315 6.92 -14.92 7.09
N VAL A 316 7.96 -14.66 7.88
CA VAL A 316 8.78 -13.45 7.82
C VAL A 316 10.22 -13.87 7.56
N SER A 317 10.88 -13.27 6.57
CA SER A 317 12.23 -13.73 6.19
C SER A 317 13.27 -13.49 7.28
N HIS A 318 13.41 -12.27 7.81
CA HIS A 318 14.51 -11.94 8.72
C HIS A 318 14.02 -11.03 9.83
N VAL A 319 14.29 -11.42 11.08
CA VAL A 319 13.98 -10.62 12.28
C VAL A 319 15.27 -10.33 13.02
N LYS A 320 15.45 -9.08 13.45
CA LYS A 320 16.57 -8.65 14.29
C LYS A 320 16.06 -8.28 15.68
N ILE A 321 16.73 -8.78 16.71
CA ILE A 321 16.53 -8.39 18.11
C ILE A 321 17.75 -7.59 18.52
N ASP A 322 17.58 -6.31 18.86
CA ASP A 322 18.68 -5.36 19.10
C ASP A 322 18.48 -4.54 20.38
N SER A 323 17.66 -5.05 21.31
CA SER A 323 17.28 -4.31 22.52
C SER A 323 17.04 -5.23 23.71
N GLY A 324 16.63 -4.64 24.83
CA GLY A 324 16.30 -5.36 26.06
C GLY A 324 17.48 -5.64 26.99
N ASP A 325 17.13 -6.01 28.21
CA ASP A 325 18.02 -6.47 29.27
C ASP A 325 17.33 -7.53 30.15
N SER A 326 17.97 -7.91 31.25
CA SER A 326 17.44 -8.92 32.19
C SER A 326 16.13 -8.53 32.90
N THR A 327 15.68 -7.27 32.79
CA THR A 327 14.49 -6.73 33.46
C THR A 327 13.33 -6.47 32.52
N ASN A 328 13.62 -6.15 31.26
CA ASN A 328 12.63 -5.95 30.22
C ASN A 328 13.23 -6.29 28.86
N ALA A 329 12.50 -7.01 28.02
CA ALA A 329 13.00 -7.45 26.73
C ALA A 329 11.87 -7.47 25.68
N PRO A 330 12.19 -7.18 24.42
CA PRO A 330 11.21 -7.23 23.35
C PRO A 330 10.60 -8.62 23.19
N VAL A 331 9.38 -8.66 22.67
CA VAL A 331 8.57 -9.87 22.60
C VAL A 331 8.33 -10.31 21.15
N LEU A 332 8.71 -11.56 20.85
CA LEU A 332 8.14 -12.33 19.74
C LEU A 332 6.87 -13.02 20.24
N LYS A 333 5.71 -12.50 19.88
CA LYS A 333 4.44 -12.99 20.38
C LYS A 333 3.74 -13.88 19.36
N ILE A 334 3.41 -15.09 19.79
CA ILE A 334 2.94 -16.17 18.92
C ILE A 334 1.51 -16.50 19.33
N THR A 335 0.56 -15.66 18.90
CA THR A 335 -0.89 -15.91 19.11
C THR A 335 -1.47 -16.82 18.03
N SER A 336 -0.84 -16.84 16.85
CA SER A 336 -0.94 -17.86 15.82
C SER A 336 0.44 -18.46 15.56
N SER A 337 0.49 -19.67 15.00
CA SER A 337 1.77 -20.25 14.59
C SER A 337 2.42 -19.39 13.50
N GLY A 338 3.75 -19.34 13.48
CA GLY A 338 4.51 -18.50 12.58
C GLY A 338 5.82 -19.15 12.16
N THR A 339 6.40 -18.63 11.08
CA THR A 339 7.73 -19.00 10.61
C THR A 339 8.59 -17.75 10.49
N ILE A 340 9.81 -17.82 11.00
CA ILE A 340 10.87 -16.85 10.74
C ILE A 340 11.98 -17.59 10.00
N GLN A 341 12.45 -17.10 8.85
CA GLN A 341 13.56 -17.79 8.17
C GLN A 341 14.85 -17.63 8.97
N ASN A 342 15.21 -16.40 9.33
CA ASN A 342 16.42 -16.08 10.09
C ASN A 342 16.15 -15.14 11.28
N ILE A 343 16.84 -15.38 12.39
CA ILE A 343 16.89 -14.46 13.53
C ILE A 343 18.33 -13.99 13.73
N THR A 344 18.55 -12.68 13.70
CA THR A 344 19.77 -12.05 14.23
C THR A 344 19.51 -11.57 15.65
N HIS A 345 20.30 -12.05 16.61
CA HIS A 345 20.09 -11.78 18.04
C HIS A 345 21.29 -11.03 18.61
N ASP A 346 21.09 -9.77 19.00
CA ASP A 346 22.13 -8.90 19.58
C ASP A 346 21.78 -8.46 21.02
N GLY A 347 20.52 -8.63 21.47
CA GLY A 347 19.99 -8.14 22.75
C GLY A 347 19.36 -9.24 23.63
N TYR A 348 18.39 -8.90 24.47
CA TYR A 348 17.54 -9.86 25.20
C TYR A 348 16.23 -10.07 24.44
N SER A 349 15.56 -11.21 24.64
CA SER A 349 14.25 -11.43 24.02
C SER A 349 13.37 -12.36 24.83
N GLU A 350 12.06 -12.17 24.66
CA GLU A 350 11.04 -13.12 25.10
C GLU A 350 10.30 -13.67 23.88
N ILE A 351 10.02 -14.98 23.90
CA ILE A 351 9.08 -15.62 22.98
C ILE A 351 7.84 -15.99 23.79
N SER A 352 6.73 -15.31 23.52
CA SER A 352 5.48 -15.48 24.25
C SER A 352 4.49 -16.29 23.43
N PHE A 353 4.19 -17.50 23.88
CA PHE A 353 3.27 -18.39 23.18
C PHE A 353 1.84 -18.29 23.71
N ALA A 354 0.87 -18.34 22.80
CA ALA A 354 -0.45 -18.88 23.12
C ALA A 354 -0.41 -20.41 23.11
N SER A 355 -1.37 -21.05 23.81
CA SER A 355 -1.43 -22.51 23.97
C SER A 355 -1.36 -23.23 22.62
N ASP A 356 -0.51 -24.26 22.56
CA ASP A 356 -0.36 -25.17 21.42
C ASP A 356 0.09 -24.48 20.12
N LYS A 357 0.69 -23.29 20.20
CA LYS A 357 1.25 -22.59 19.05
C LYS A 357 2.71 -22.93 18.83
N THR A 358 3.14 -22.74 17.59
CA THR A 358 4.49 -23.08 17.15
C THR A 358 5.13 -21.91 16.44
N LEU A 359 6.35 -21.58 16.84
CA LEU A 359 7.26 -20.75 16.07
C LEU A 359 8.30 -21.66 15.44
N THR A 360 8.46 -21.57 14.12
CA THR A 360 9.53 -22.28 13.40
C THR A 360 10.62 -21.28 13.01
N VAL A 361 11.87 -21.60 13.30
CA VAL A 361 13.04 -20.89 12.78
C VAL A 361 13.76 -21.79 11.78
N GLU A 362 13.93 -21.33 10.55
CA GLU A 362 14.40 -22.19 9.46
C GLU A 362 15.92 -22.29 9.40
N GLU A 363 16.61 -21.16 9.52
CA GLU A 363 18.06 -21.05 9.44
C GLU A 363 18.71 -21.13 10.83
N ASP A 364 20.04 -21.19 10.83
CA ASP A 364 20.81 -21.15 12.06
C ASP A 364 20.76 -19.75 12.70
N PHE A 365 20.70 -19.74 14.04
CA PHE A 365 20.83 -18.51 14.82
C PHE A 365 21.57 -18.78 16.12
N GLU A 366 22.06 -17.71 16.74
CA GLU A 366 22.80 -17.76 17.99
C GLU A 366 22.07 -16.96 19.08
N VAL A 367 22.10 -17.43 20.32
CA VAL A 367 21.90 -16.58 21.50
C VAL A 367 23.30 -16.20 22.02
N PRO A 368 23.76 -14.94 21.87
CA PRO A 368 25.14 -14.57 22.15
C PRO A 368 25.51 -14.55 23.64
N SER A 369 26.81 -14.54 23.90
CA SER A 369 27.32 -14.43 25.27
C SER A 369 26.81 -13.17 25.99
N GLY A 370 26.36 -13.33 27.23
CA GLY A 370 25.82 -12.23 28.04
C GLY A 370 24.37 -11.85 27.69
N GLN A 371 23.77 -12.48 26.68
CA GLN A 371 22.38 -12.30 26.28
C GLN A 371 21.50 -13.48 26.70
N GLN A 372 20.18 -13.26 26.66
CA GLN A 372 19.19 -14.26 27.02
C GLN A 372 18.00 -14.27 26.05
N MET A 373 17.52 -15.48 25.76
CA MET A 373 16.21 -15.74 25.17
C MET A 373 15.35 -16.50 26.17
N SER A 374 14.15 -16.00 26.46
CA SER A 374 13.21 -16.65 27.40
C SER A 374 11.95 -17.12 26.67
N ILE A 375 11.51 -18.34 26.93
CA ILE A 375 10.19 -18.83 26.49
C ILE A 375 9.20 -18.62 27.62
N ILE A 376 8.17 -17.82 27.36
CA ILE A 376 7.14 -17.41 28.32
C ILE A 376 5.72 -17.64 27.75
N GLY A 377 4.70 -17.24 28.52
CA GLY A 377 3.31 -17.29 28.09
C GLY A 377 2.64 -18.60 28.48
N ALA A 378 2.13 -19.35 27.49
CA ALA A 378 1.52 -20.67 27.65
C ALA A 378 2.40 -21.76 27.02
N ALA A 379 1.99 -23.03 27.17
CA ALA A 379 2.66 -24.17 26.54
C ALA A 379 2.73 -24.00 25.02
N GLY A 380 3.94 -23.92 24.49
CA GLY A 380 4.22 -23.66 23.07
C GLY A 380 5.49 -24.35 22.61
N THR A 381 5.68 -24.40 21.29
CA THR A 381 6.81 -25.10 20.67
C THR A 381 7.69 -24.15 19.86
N LEU A 382 8.97 -24.06 20.21
CA LEU A 382 10.00 -23.52 19.33
C LEU A 382 10.57 -24.67 18.49
N THR A 383 10.39 -24.61 17.17
CA THR A 383 10.88 -25.60 16.22
C THR A 383 12.10 -25.07 15.49
N LEU A 384 13.18 -25.85 15.49
CA LEU A 384 14.40 -25.56 14.75
C LEU A 384 14.44 -26.41 13.47
N SER A 385 14.62 -25.79 12.31
CA SER A 385 14.90 -26.55 11.09
C SER A 385 16.40 -26.82 10.92
N ASP A 386 17.26 -25.93 11.41
CA ASP A 386 18.71 -26.13 11.49
C ASP A 386 19.23 -26.03 12.94
N ASN A 387 20.14 -25.10 13.26
CA ASN A 387 20.85 -25.06 14.54
C ASN A 387 20.52 -23.81 15.36
N LEU A 388 20.22 -23.99 16.65
CA LEU A 388 20.33 -22.93 17.65
C LEU A 388 21.69 -23.06 18.35
N THR A 389 22.57 -22.08 18.19
CA THR A 389 23.84 -21.99 18.92
C THR A 389 23.63 -21.23 20.23
N LEU A 390 23.98 -21.85 21.35
CA LEU A 390 23.77 -21.33 22.68
C LEU A 390 25.11 -20.96 23.34
N THR A 391 25.48 -19.68 23.22
CA THR A 391 26.64 -19.07 23.89
C THR A 391 26.20 -18.25 25.13
N GLY A 392 24.99 -17.71 25.10
CA GLY A 392 24.30 -17.03 26.21
C GLY A 392 23.38 -17.94 27.00
N THR A 393 22.18 -17.45 27.34
CA THR A 393 21.18 -18.20 28.13
C THR A 393 19.90 -18.44 27.34
N LEU A 394 19.44 -19.69 27.32
CA LEU A 394 18.08 -20.05 26.89
C LEU A 394 17.29 -20.45 28.14
N ASN A 395 16.27 -19.69 28.49
CA ASN A 395 15.41 -19.97 29.64
C ASN A 395 14.06 -20.54 29.19
N LEU A 396 13.74 -21.74 29.65
CA LEU A 396 12.43 -22.38 29.49
C LEU A 396 11.62 -22.06 30.75
N ALA A 397 10.86 -20.96 30.70
CA ALA A 397 10.21 -20.35 31.87
C ALA A 397 8.71 -20.61 31.99
N VAL A 398 8.17 -21.50 31.14
CA VAL A 398 6.75 -21.88 31.14
C VAL A 398 6.59 -23.39 31.17
N GLU A 399 5.56 -23.86 31.86
CA GLU A 399 5.19 -25.28 31.92
C GLU A 399 4.91 -25.82 30.51
N ASP A 400 5.46 -27.00 30.24
CA ASP A 400 5.38 -27.72 28.97
C ASP A 400 5.96 -26.93 27.78
N ALA A 401 6.98 -26.09 28.01
CA ALA A 401 7.77 -25.50 26.93
C ALA A 401 8.49 -26.59 26.12
N ILE A 402 8.44 -26.51 24.79
CA ILE A 402 9.05 -27.50 23.90
C ILE A 402 10.07 -26.83 22.97
N LEU A 403 11.31 -27.32 22.99
CA LEU A 403 12.28 -27.10 21.92
C LEU A 403 12.34 -28.36 21.06
N SER A 404 12.04 -28.25 19.76
CA SER A 404 11.88 -29.41 18.89
C SER A 404 12.65 -29.31 17.57
N SER A 405 12.96 -30.48 16.98
CA SER A 405 13.64 -30.61 15.68
C SER A 405 15.03 -29.98 15.65
N GLY A 406 15.74 -30.03 14.52
CA GLY A 406 17.07 -29.41 14.37
C GLY A 406 18.08 -29.84 15.45
N SER A 407 19.03 -28.95 15.74
CA SER A 407 20.02 -29.16 16.82
C SER A 407 20.19 -27.94 17.73
N LEU A 408 20.29 -28.19 19.03
CA LEU A 408 20.79 -27.26 20.02
C LEU A 408 22.31 -27.46 20.17
N LYS A 409 23.10 -26.49 19.69
CA LYS A 409 24.55 -26.46 19.83
C LYS A 409 24.95 -25.72 21.10
N LEU A 410 25.57 -26.40 22.04
CA LEU A 410 26.03 -25.82 23.29
C LEU A 410 27.46 -25.27 23.13
N ASN A 411 27.60 -23.95 23.14
CA ASN A 411 28.86 -23.24 22.89
C ASN A 411 29.28 -22.39 24.10
N GLY A 412 29.24 -22.97 25.29
CA GLY A 412 29.59 -22.28 26.53
C GLY A 412 28.40 -21.62 27.25
N GLY A 413 27.21 -21.68 26.65
CA GLY A 413 25.99 -21.13 27.22
C GLY A 413 25.32 -21.98 28.29
N LEU A 414 24.23 -21.42 28.83
CA LEU A 414 23.36 -21.95 29.88
C LEU A 414 21.98 -22.28 29.31
N LEU A 415 21.55 -23.52 29.48
CA LEU A 415 20.12 -23.87 29.37
C LEU A 415 19.51 -23.81 30.77
N GLU A 416 18.65 -22.83 31.01
CA GLU A 416 17.91 -22.70 32.26
C GLU A 416 16.49 -23.27 32.09
N VAL A 417 16.08 -24.11 33.03
CA VAL A 417 14.78 -24.78 33.05
C VAL A 417 14.07 -24.40 34.34
N SER A 418 13.29 -23.33 34.27
CA SER A 418 12.56 -22.78 35.42
C SER A 418 11.24 -23.49 35.68
N GLU A 419 10.67 -24.12 34.64
CA GLU A 419 9.42 -24.89 34.66
C GLU A 419 9.59 -26.23 33.93
N ASP A 420 8.64 -27.16 34.07
CA ASP A 420 8.71 -28.46 33.38
C ASP A 420 8.78 -28.24 31.86
N ALA A 421 9.75 -28.86 31.20
CA ALA A 421 10.03 -28.59 29.78
C ALA A 421 10.54 -29.83 29.05
N SER A 422 10.48 -29.79 27.72
CA SER A 422 10.93 -30.89 26.85
C SER A 422 11.86 -30.42 25.73
N ILE A 423 12.88 -31.22 25.45
CA ILE A 423 13.76 -31.05 24.28
C ILE A 423 13.69 -32.31 23.44
N SER A 424 13.28 -32.16 22.18
CA SER A 424 13.34 -33.21 21.15
C SER A 424 14.33 -32.88 20.02
N SER A 425 15.01 -31.74 20.08
CA SER A 425 16.16 -31.42 19.24
C SER A 425 17.36 -32.31 19.53
N ALA A 426 18.24 -32.53 18.55
CA ALA A 426 19.57 -33.07 18.84
C ALA A 426 20.33 -32.08 19.75
N VAL A 427 21.19 -32.58 20.64
CA VAL A 427 22.05 -31.74 21.48
C VAL A 427 23.51 -32.05 21.13
N ILE A 428 24.26 -31.02 20.75
CA ILE A 428 25.65 -31.12 20.31
C ILE A 428 26.47 -30.16 21.14
N GLN A 429 27.45 -30.67 21.89
CA GLN A 429 28.33 -29.82 22.69
C GLN A 429 29.59 -29.44 21.92
N GLU A 430 29.81 -28.14 21.74
CA GLU A 430 31.01 -27.57 21.10
C GLU A 430 31.97 -26.96 22.13
N VAL A 431 31.46 -26.52 23.29
CA VAL A 431 32.23 -26.01 24.43
C VAL A 431 31.57 -26.45 25.73
N SER A 432 32.33 -26.52 26.82
CA SER A 432 31.79 -26.85 28.16
C SER A 432 30.66 -25.88 28.54
N SER A 433 29.50 -26.43 28.91
CA SER A 433 28.23 -25.71 29.09
C SER A 433 27.49 -26.19 30.33
N GLU A 434 26.39 -25.54 30.67
CA GLU A 434 25.59 -25.82 31.87
C GLU A 434 24.11 -25.99 31.53
N PHE A 435 23.46 -27.00 32.12
CA PHE A 435 22.02 -27.04 32.28
C PHE A 435 21.70 -26.79 33.75
N SER A 436 20.78 -25.87 34.01
CA SER A 436 20.28 -25.59 35.36
C SER A 436 18.80 -25.94 35.39
N VAL A 437 18.44 -27.02 36.09
CA VAL A 437 17.04 -27.43 36.27
C VAL A 437 16.58 -27.02 37.68
N ALA A 438 15.56 -26.17 37.75
CA ALA A 438 15.05 -25.68 39.02
C ALA A 438 14.55 -26.81 39.93
N THR A 439 14.60 -26.58 41.25
CA THR A 439 14.25 -27.60 42.24
C THR A 439 12.81 -28.06 42.07
N GLY A 440 12.63 -29.37 41.85
CA GLY A 440 11.32 -30.00 41.68
C GLY A 440 10.75 -29.93 40.26
N LYS A 441 11.51 -29.40 39.29
CA LYS A 441 11.16 -29.38 37.87
C LYS A 441 11.82 -30.53 37.10
N THR A 442 11.31 -30.79 35.91
CA THR A 442 11.74 -31.87 35.03
C THR A 442 12.09 -31.34 33.65
N LEU A 443 13.29 -31.65 33.18
CA LEU A 443 13.67 -31.54 31.77
C LEU A 443 13.58 -32.92 31.11
N SER A 444 12.64 -33.09 30.18
CA SER A 444 12.47 -34.33 29.41
C SER A 444 13.25 -34.26 28.10
N TYR A 445 14.19 -35.18 27.89
CA TYR A 445 14.95 -35.25 26.64
C TYR A 445 14.53 -36.45 25.78
N THR A 446 14.15 -36.18 24.54
CA THR A 446 13.70 -37.18 23.55
C THR A 446 14.38 -37.04 22.18
N GLY A 447 15.41 -36.18 22.08
CA GLY A 447 16.13 -35.92 20.85
C GLY A 447 16.88 -37.13 20.30
N SER A 448 17.20 -37.07 19.00
CA SER A 448 17.83 -38.18 18.27
C SER A 448 19.26 -38.50 18.72
N SER A 449 20.00 -37.51 19.22
CA SER A 449 21.38 -37.66 19.68
C SER A 449 21.78 -36.60 20.70
N PHE A 450 22.49 -37.02 21.75
CA PHE A 450 23.07 -36.14 22.77
C PHE A 450 24.58 -36.38 22.81
N ASP A 451 25.37 -35.50 22.19
CA ASP A 451 26.82 -35.62 22.07
C ASP A 451 27.54 -34.57 22.94
N ILE A 452 28.22 -35.04 23.99
CA ILE A 452 29.05 -34.20 24.89
C ILE A 452 30.54 -34.18 24.51
N SER A 453 30.96 -35.04 23.58
CA SER A 453 32.34 -35.16 23.11
C SER A 453 33.40 -35.11 24.24
N ALA A 454 34.38 -34.20 24.17
CA ALA A 454 35.45 -34.05 25.17
C ALA A 454 35.17 -32.91 26.18
N TYR A 455 33.96 -32.35 26.16
CA TYR A 455 33.59 -31.17 26.93
C TYR A 455 32.89 -31.55 28.24
N THR A 456 32.90 -30.61 29.19
CA THR A 456 32.20 -30.78 30.46
C THR A 456 30.79 -30.22 30.33
N LEU A 457 29.78 -31.04 30.60
CA LEU A 457 28.42 -30.59 30.85
C LEU A 457 28.17 -30.58 32.36
N THR A 458 27.83 -29.40 32.90
CA THR A 458 27.37 -29.26 34.29
C THR A 458 25.84 -29.38 34.32
N LEU A 459 25.31 -30.14 35.29
CA LEU A 459 23.87 -30.37 35.51
C LEU A 459 23.50 -30.04 36.96
#